data_AF-A0A7V9KAQ5-F1
#
_entry.id   AF-A0A7V9KAQ5-F1
#
_cell.length_a   1.000
_cell.length_b   1.000
_cell.length_c   1.000
_cell.angle_alpha   90.00
_cell.angle_beta   90.00
_cell.angle_gamma   90.00
#
_symmetry.space_group_name_H-M   'P 1'
#
loop_
_entity.id
_entity.type
_entity.pdbx_description
1 polymer ?
#
loop_
_entity_poly.entity_id
_entity_poly.type
_entity_poly.pdbx_seq_one_letter_code
_entity_poly.pdbx_strand_id
1 'polypeptide(L)' 'MRVVIADDNLLVRQGITSLLREAGIEVAAQADSAEGLLRAAGLRGPPGGRRFAVANLRIRFRAPPVMRWPPRRPRS' A
#
# COMPACT_ATOMS: atom_id res chain seq x y z
N MET A 1 -2.57 -2.34 -17.01
CA MET A 1 -1.32 -2.03 -16.27
C MET A 1 -1.31 -2.90 -15.02
N ARG A 2 -0.18 -3.57 -14.72
CA ARG A 2 -0.09 -4.55 -13.63
C ARG A 2 0.78 -3.99 -12.50
N VAL A 3 0.34 -4.17 -11.26
CA VAL A 3 1.02 -3.62 -10.07
C VAL A 3 1.58 -4.73 -9.20
N VAL A 4 2.82 -4.55 -8.72
CA VAL A 4 3.38 -5.34 -7.61
C VAL A 4 3.41 -4.45 -6.38
N ILE A 5 2.85 -4.97 -5.27
CA ILE A 5 2.77 -4.24 -3.99
C ILE A 5 3.87 -4.78 -3.08
N ALA A 6 4.68 -3.88 -2.51
CA ALA A 6 5.66 -4.24 -1.49
C ALA A 6 5.41 -3.44 -0.21
N ASP A 7 5.13 -4.15 0.88
CA ASP A 7 4.93 -3.58 2.22
C ASP A 7 5.19 -4.68 3.27
N ASP A 8 5.92 -4.36 4.34
CA ASP A 8 6.24 -5.29 5.43
C ASP A 8 5.05 -5.54 6.37
N ASN A 9 4.05 -4.65 6.37
CA ASN A 9 2.82 -4.79 7.12
C ASN A 9 1.74 -5.52 6.30
N LEU A 10 1.34 -6.70 6.78
CA LEU A 10 0.30 -7.52 6.14
C LEU A 10 -1.03 -6.79 5.94
N LEU A 11 -1.50 -6.03 6.95
CA LEU A 11 -2.80 -5.34 6.87
C LEU A 11 -2.77 -4.23 5.82
N VAL A 12 -1.68 -3.47 5.76
CA VAL A 12 -1.50 -2.42 4.74
C VAL A 12 -1.48 -3.05 3.35
N ARG A 13 -0.73 -4.14 3.18
CA ARG A 13 -0.61 -4.84 1.90
C ARG A 13 -1.95 -5.40 1.40
N GLN A 14 -2.74 -6.00 2.28
CA GLN A 14 -4.09 -6.49 1.95
C GLN A 14 -5.06 -5.35 1.67
N GLY A 15 -5.03 -4.29 2.48
CA GLY A 15 -5.88 -3.10 2.29
C GLY A 15 -5.64 -2.43 0.95
N ILE A 16 -4.38 -2.18 0.58
CA ILE A 16 -4.01 -1.61 -0.72
C ILE A 16 -4.44 -2.55 -1.86
N THR A 17 -4.25 -3.86 -1.71
CA THR A 17 -4.68 -4.84 -2.71
C THR A 17 -6.18 -4.77 -2.97
N SER A 18 -6.99 -4.66 -1.91
CA SER A 18 -8.45 -4.53 -2.03
C SER A 18 -8.81 -3.26 -2.80
N LEU A 19 -8.27 -2.11 -2.39
CA LEU A 19 -8.55 -0.82 -3.03
C LEU A 19 -8.16 -0.79 -4.51
N LEU A 20 -7.00 -1.35 -4.86
CA LEU A 20 -6.56 -1.43 -6.25
C LEU A 20 -7.48 -2.34 -7.09
N ARG A 21 -7.91 -3.48 -6.53
CA ARG A 21 -8.85 -4.38 -7.21
C ARG A 21 -10.23 -3.75 -7.40
N GLU A 22 -10.73 -3.05 -6.39
CA GLU A 22 -11.98 -2.27 -6.46
C GLU A 22 -11.91 -1.18 -7.55
N ALA A 23 -10.73 -0.59 -7.75
CA ALA A 23 -10.48 0.38 -8.83
C ALA A 23 -10.22 -0.27 -10.22
N GLY A 24 -10.36 -1.60 -10.35
CA GLY A 24 -10.14 -2.31 -11.62
C GLY A 24 -8.66 -2.47 -12.01
N ILE A 25 -7.73 -2.29 -11.07
CA ILE A 25 -6.28 -2.43 -11.30
C ILE A 25 -5.84 -3.86 -10.98
N GLU A 26 -5.12 -4.48 -11.92
CA GLU A 26 -4.59 -5.83 -11.73
C GLU A 26 -3.37 -5.82 -10.80
N VAL A 27 -3.50 -6.48 -9.64
CA VAL A 27 -2.38 -6.74 -8.72
C VAL A 27 -1.74 -8.08 -9.10
N ALA A 28 -0.55 -8.03 -9.68
CA ALA A 28 0.16 -9.20 -10.19
C ALA A 28 0.87 -10.00 -9.09
N ALA A 29 1.33 -9.33 -8.03
CA ALA A 29 2.02 -9.96 -6.90
C ALA A 29 2.07 -9.05 -5.67
N GLN A 30 2.33 -9.66 -4.53
CA GLN A 30 2.59 -9.00 -3.25
C GLN A 30 3.95 -9.49 -2.72
N ALA A 31 4.70 -8.58 -2.10
CA ALA A 31 5.96 -8.88 -1.43
C ALA A 31 6.01 -8.20 -0.06
N ASP A 32 6.65 -8.87 0.90
CA ASP A 32 6.96 -8.35 2.23
C ASP A 32 8.43 -7.92 2.38
N SER A 33 9.21 -8.12 1.31
CA SER A 33 10.66 -7.97 1.31
C SER A 33 11.15 -7.46 -0.04
N ALA A 34 12.31 -6.79 -0.04
CA ALA A 34 12.96 -6.30 -1.25
C ALA A 34 13.31 -7.45 -2.21
N GLU A 35 13.77 -8.58 -1.69
CA GLU A 35 14.08 -9.76 -2.49
C GLU A 35 12.81 -10.38 -3.10
N GLY A 36 11.73 -10.49 -2.31
CA GLY A 36 10.42 -10.92 -2.80
C GLY A 36 9.89 -10.01 -3.92
N LEU A 37 10.09 -8.69 -3.77
CA LEU A 37 9.71 -7.70 -4.78
C LEU A 37 10.51 -7.88 -6.09
N LEU A 38 11.84 -8.06 -6.00
CA LEU A 38 12.69 -8.28 -7.18
C LEU A 38 12.32 -9.57 -7.93
N ARG A 39 12.00 -10.64 -7.19
CA ARG A 39 11.46 -11.88 -7.78
C ARG A 39 10.12 -11.63 -8.48
N ALA A 40 9.22 -10.90 -7.82
CA ALA A 40 7.88 -10.60 -8.34
C ALA A 40 7.89 -9.64 -9.55
N ALA A 41 8.82 -8.69 -9.59
CA ALA A 41 8.94 -7.70 -10.66
C ALA A 41 9.69 -8.22 -11.91
N GLY A 42 10.54 -9.26 -11.75
CA GLY A 42 11.11 -10.00 -12.88
C GLY A 42 12.57 -9.71 -13.21
N LEU A 43 13.52 -10.15 -12.36
CA LEU A 43 14.93 -10.35 -12.76
C LEU A 43 15.17 -11.62 -13.63
N ARG A 44 14.16 -12.15 -14.33
CA ARG A 44 14.33 -13.18 -15.38
C ARG A 44 13.38 -12.97 -16.56
N GLY A 45 13.53 -11.87 -17.29
CA GLY A 45 12.86 -11.67 -18.57
C GLY A 45 13.67 -10.80 -19.53
N PRO A 46 13.73 -11.15 -20.83
CA PRO A 46 14.49 -10.40 -21.85
C PRO A 46 13.90 -9.00 -22.09
N PRO A 47 14.66 -8.07 -22.72
CA PRO A 47 14.20 -6.70 -22.95
C PRO A 47 13.01 -6.73 -23.93
N GLY A 48 11.82 -6.46 -23.38
CA GLY A 48 10.54 -6.56 -24.08
C GLY A 48 9.35 -6.97 -23.19
N GLY A 49 9.62 -7.42 -21.96
CA GLY A 49 8.59 -7.85 -21.01
C GLY A 49 7.77 -6.71 -20.40
N ARG A 50 6.45 -6.75 -20.64
CA ARG A 50 5.33 -5.98 -20.02
C ARG A 50 5.73 -5.05 -18.85
N ARG A 51 5.42 -3.76 -18.99
CA ARG A 51 5.64 -2.72 -17.97
C ARG A 51 4.83 -3.02 -16.69
N PHE A 52 5.51 -3.32 -15.59
CA PHE A 52 4.93 -3.34 -14.24
C PHE A 52 5.25 -2.03 -13.52
N ALA A 53 4.32 -1.53 -12.73
CA ALA A 53 4.59 -0.46 -11.78
C ALA A 53 4.81 -1.07 -10.40
N VAL A 54 5.90 -0.67 -9.75
CA VAL A 54 6.19 -1.01 -8.37
C VAL A 54 5.69 0.14 -7.49
N ALA A 55 4.79 -0.15 -6.57
CA ALA A 55 4.28 0.82 -5.62
C ALA A 55 4.75 0.47 -4.22
N ASN A 56 5.59 1.33 -3.64
CA ASN A 56 5.81 1.40 -2.19
C ASN A 56 4.97 2.58 -1.69
N LEU A 57 3.87 2.28 -0.98
CA LEU A 57 2.90 3.29 -0.53
C LEU A 57 3.10 3.55 0.96
N ARG A 58 3.81 4.62 1.29
CA ARG A 58 3.93 5.09 2.67
C ARG A 58 2.72 5.97 3.03
N ILE A 59 1.74 5.39 3.72
CA ILE A 59 0.58 6.13 4.23
C ILE A 59 1.04 7.06 5.36
N ARG A 60 0.91 8.38 5.18
CA ARG A 60 1.10 9.37 6.24
C ARG A 60 -0.26 9.83 6.75
N PHE A 61 -0.60 9.45 7.98
CA PHE A 61 -1.75 10.02 8.67
C PHE A 61 -1.42 11.46 9.08
N ARG A 62 -2.13 12.42 8.50
CA ARG A 62 -2.15 13.79 9.02
C ARG A 62 -3.21 13.83 10.11
N ALA A 63 -2.79 13.99 11.37
CA ALA A 63 -3.74 14.24 12.45
C ALA A 63 -4.56 15.50 12.10
N PRO A 64 -5.90 15.46 12.20
CA PRO A 64 -6.69 16.68 12.10
C PRO A 64 -6.24 17.65 13.20
N PRO A 65 -6.15 18.96 12.92
CA PRO A 65 -5.83 19.94 13.96
C PRO A 65 -6.93 19.89 15.03
N VAL A 66 -6.60 19.25 16.15
CA VAL A 66 -7.29 19.28 17.45
C VAL A 66 -8.82 19.19 17.42
N MET A 67 -9.33 17.99 17.72
CA MET A 67 -10.66 17.82 18.32
C MET A 67 -10.71 18.64 19.63
N ARG A 68 -11.42 19.77 19.63
CA ARG A 68 -11.64 20.59 20.82
C ARG A 68 -12.67 19.88 21.72
N TRP A 69 -12.17 19.03 22.61
CA TRP A 69 -12.97 18.44 23.68
C TRP A 69 -13.53 19.56 24.57
N PRO A 70 -14.85 19.61 24.86
CA PRO A 70 -15.38 20.64 25.73
C PRO A 70 -14.88 20.42 27.16
N PRO A 71 -14.53 21.48 27.92
CA PRO A 71 -14.20 21.33 29.34
C PRO A 71 -15.43 20.77 30.05
N ARG A 72 -15.26 19.64 30.75
CA ARG A 72 -16.29 19.12 31.66
C ARG A 72 -16.53 20.21 32.71
N ARG A 73 -17.75 20.77 32.75
CA ARG A 73 -18.14 21.61 33.90
C ARG A 73 -18.09 20.72 35.15
N PRO A 74 -17.41 21.11 36.23
CA PRO A 74 -17.57 20.42 37.50
C PRO A 74 -19.04 20.54 37.91
N ARG A 75 -19.66 19.41 38.26
CA ARG A 75 -20.95 19.41 38.95
C ARG A 75 -20.69 19.91 40.37
N SER A 76 -21.25 21.06 40.71
CA SER A 76 -21.48 21.53 42.07
C SER A 76 -22.96 21.80 42.21
#